data_AF-A0A2G9Z169-F1
#
_entry.id   AF-A0A2G9Z169-F1
#
_cell.length_a   1.000
_cell.length_b   1.000
_cell.length_c   1.000
_cell.angle_alpha   90.00
_cell.angle_beta   90.00
_cell.angle_gamma   90.00
#
_symmetry.space_group_name_H-M   'P 1'
#
loop_
_entity.id
_entity.type
_entity.pdbx_description
1 polymer ?
#
loop_
_entity_poly.entity_id
_entity_poly.type
_entity_poly.pdbx_seq_one_letter_code
_entity_poly.pdbx_strand_id
1 'polypeptide(L)'
;MEKFEHLDWIIANKDFLKNLGLFEYIASSIKKWLEDSKQLSKIADNEDSLEIADDIKSEIANNAIKLINKTSDLQFIENVNVQSFLSKEDKKNIFDKFKNIFADSDESLEKRKDVARLLLKSNAIWNEIEVNDIYDVLKKIKKTKLGKVQELKDKQKEILDSWGYDQLEEGAVKKEE
;
A
#
# COMPACT_ATOMS: atom_id res chain seq x y z
N MET A 1 14.86 -9.58 -31.01
CA MET A 1 13.40 -9.31 -30.89
C MET A 1 13.22 -8.49 -29.61
N GLU A 2 13.67 -7.23 -29.63
CA GLU A 2 13.75 -6.31 -28.47
C GLU A 2 12.44 -5.52 -28.24
N LYS A 3 11.32 -5.95 -28.84
CA LYS A 3 10.26 -5.02 -29.25
C LYS A 3 9.27 -4.56 -28.17
N PHE A 4 9.40 -4.96 -26.91
CA PHE A 4 8.42 -4.60 -25.86
C PHE A 4 9.02 -4.37 -24.48
N GLU A 5 10.30 -4.03 -24.36
CA GLU A 5 10.95 -3.89 -23.04
C GLU A 5 10.60 -2.59 -22.29
N HIS A 6 9.97 -1.62 -22.97
CA HIS A 6 9.70 -0.30 -22.42
C HIS A 6 8.20 -0.01 -22.35
N LEU A 7 7.66 -0.02 -21.13
CA LEU A 7 6.27 0.36 -20.83
C LEU A 7 5.89 1.71 -21.44
N ASP A 8 6.79 2.71 -21.38
CA ASP A 8 6.54 4.05 -21.92
C ASP A 8 6.31 4.04 -23.45
N TRP A 9 7.03 3.18 -24.17
CA TRP A 9 6.83 3.02 -25.62
C TRP A 9 5.48 2.38 -25.92
N ILE A 10 5.06 1.40 -25.12
CA ILE A 10 3.76 0.74 -25.28
C ILE A 10 2.62 1.73 -25.07
N ILE A 11 2.68 2.51 -23.98
CA ILE A 11 1.68 3.55 -23.68
C ILE A 11 1.59 4.56 -24.83
N ALA A 12 2.74 5.01 -25.36
CA ALA A 12 2.79 5.97 -26.45
C ALA A 12 2.29 5.42 -27.81
N ASN A 13 2.29 4.10 -28.00
CA ASN A 13 1.94 3.44 -29.27
C ASN A 13 0.70 2.54 -29.17
N LYS A 14 -0.19 2.79 -28.20
CA LYS A 14 -1.35 1.93 -27.93
C LYS A 14 -2.23 1.63 -29.15
N ASP A 15 -2.59 2.64 -29.95
CA ASP A 15 -3.48 2.43 -31.10
C ASP A 15 -2.84 1.56 -32.18
N PHE A 16 -1.52 1.73 -32.38
CA PHE A 16 -0.74 0.90 -33.31
C PHE A 16 -0.71 -0.57 -32.86
N LEU A 17 -0.45 -0.79 -31.56
CA LEU A 17 -0.40 -2.14 -30.99
C LEU A 17 -1.76 -2.83 -31.00
N LYS A 18 -2.84 -2.07 -30.79
CA LYS A 18 -4.22 -2.54 -30.89
C LYS A 18 -4.56 -2.98 -32.30
N ASN A 19 -4.25 -2.15 -33.30
CA ASN A 19 -4.51 -2.46 -34.70
C ASN A 19 -3.76 -3.71 -35.20
N LEU A 20 -2.66 -4.08 -34.55
CA LEU A 20 -1.88 -5.28 -34.87
C LEU A 20 -2.22 -6.50 -34.00
N GLY A 21 -3.16 -6.40 -33.06
CA GLY A 21 -3.52 -7.49 -32.15
C GLY A 21 -2.37 -7.89 -31.20
N LEU A 22 -1.47 -6.95 -30.88
CA LEU A 22 -0.25 -7.26 -30.12
C LEU A 22 -0.40 -7.12 -28.60
N PHE A 23 -1.57 -6.67 -28.11
CA PHE A 23 -1.83 -6.47 -26.68
C PHE A 23 -1.80 -7.75 -25.84
N GLU A 24 -2.21 -8.88 -26.40
CA GLU A 24 -2.14 -10.17 -25.71
C GLU A 24 -0.70 -10.55 -25.31
N TYR A 25 0.30 -10.18 -26.13
CA TYR A 25 1.71 -10.43 -25.83
C TYR A 25 2.24 -9.51 -24.71
N ILE A 26 1.66 -8.32 -24.57
CA ILE A 26 2.06 -7.31 -23.58
C ILE A 26 1.60 -7.71 -22.18
N ALA A 27 0.47 -8.42 -22.05
CA ALA A 27 -0.06 -8.88 -20.77
C ALA A 27 0.97 -9.65 -19.92
N SER A 28 1.78 -10.51 -20.55
CA SER A 28 2.84 -11.25 -19.88
C SER A 28 3.97 -10.37 -19.34
N SER A 29 4.36 -9.34 -20.10
CA SER A 29 5.35 -8.34 -19.68
C SER A 29 4.82 -7.46 -18.56
N ILE A 30 3.54 -7.07 -18.62
CA ILE A 30 2.87 -6.29 -17.56
C ILE A 30 2.98 -7.01 -16.22
N LYS A 31 2.66 -8.31 -16.16
CA LYS A 31 2.76 -9.09 -14.91
C LYS A 31 4.17 -9.05 -14.31
N LYS A 32 5.20 -9.13 -15.15
CA LYS A 32 6.60 -9.01 -14.70
C LYS A 32 6.94 -7.60 -14.20
N TRP A 33 6.43 -6.57 -14.87
CA TRP A 33 6.69 -5.19 -14.48
C TRP A 33 5.99 -4.79 -13.19
N LEU A 34 4.85 -5.40 -12.84
CA LEU A 34 4.18 -5.18 -11.55
C LEU A 34 5.08 -5.51 -10.34
N GLU A 35 6.16 -6.27 -10.52
CA GLU A 35 7.15 -6.54 -9.47
C GLU A 35 8.11 -5.38 -9.18
N ASP A 36 8.01 -4.26 -9.89
CA ASP A 36 8.74 -3.01 -9.64
C ASP A 36 7.75 -1.89 -9.23
N SER A 37 8.05 -1.17 -8.15
CA SER A 37 7.11 -0.17 -7.60
C SER A 37 6.85 1.01 -8.53
N LYS A 38 7.83 1.43 -9.33
CA LYS A 38 7.65 2.55 -10.28
C LYS A 38 6.81 2.09 -11.46
N GLN A 39 7.06 0.89 -11.96
CA GLN A 39 6.26 0.33 -13.04
C GLN A 39 4.84 0.02 -12.59
N LEU A 40 4.63 -0.46 -11.36
CA LEU A 40 3.31 -0.70 -10.80
C LEU A 40 2.46 0.57 -10.83
N SER A 41 2.98 1.70 -10.33
CA SER A 41 2.28 2.99 -10.39
C SER A 41 1.97 3.40 -11.82
N LYS A 42 2.95 3.29 -12.74
CA LYS A 42 2.75 3.64 -14.15
C LYS A 42 1.68 2.78 -14.82
N ILE A 43 1.63 1.48 -14.50
CA ILE A 43 0.61 0.56 -15.04
C ILE A 43 -0.76 0.94 -14.51
N ALA A 44 -0.89 1.20 -13.21
CA ALA A 44 -2.14 1.66 -12.60
C ALA A 44 -2.63 2.99 -13.21
N ASP A 45 -1.72 3.95 -13.43
CA ASP A 45 -2.03 5.25 -14.05
C ASP A 45 -2.48 5.15 -15.51
N ASN A 46 -2.19 4.03 -16.18
CA ASN A 46 -2.47 3.82 -17.60
C ASN A 46 -3.38 2.61 -17.84
N GLU A 47 -4.18 2.20 -16.85
CA GLU A 47 -5.08 1.05 -16.91
C GLU A 47 -5.90 1.02 -18.21
N ASP A 48 -6.60 2.13 -18.50
CA ASP A 48 -7.44 2.28 -19.69
C ASP A 48 -6.65 2.17 -21.00
N SER A 49 -5.42 2.67 -21.01
CA SER A 49 -4.56 2.66 -22.20
C SER A 49 -3.91 1.29 -22.43
N LEU A 50 -3.79 0.49 -21.37
CA LEU A 50 -3.14 -0.81 -21.40
C LEU A 50 -4.11 -1.99 -21.62
N GLU A 51 -5.41 -1.71 -21.78
CA GLU A 51 -6.47 -2.71 -21.90
C GLU A 51 -6.37 -3.80 -20.82
N ILE A 52 -6.12 -3.37 -19.57
CA ILE A 52 -5.85 -4.26 -18.45
C ILE A 52 -7.08 -5.14 -18.15
N ALA A 53 -6.91 -6.45 -18.37
CA ALA A 53 -7.90 -7.46 -18.01
C ALA A 53 -8.02 -7.62 -16.47
N ASP A 54 -9.17 -8.11 -16.01
CA ASP A 54 -9.49 -8.24 -14.57
C ASP A 54 -8.48 -9.11 -13.79
N ASP A 55 -7.87 -10.09 -14.46
CA ASP A 55 -6.81 -10.91 -13.84
C ASP A 55 -5.56 -10.08 -13.51
N ILE A 56 -5.19 -9.15 -14.38
CA ILE A 56 -4.07 -8.22 -14.15
C ILE A 56 -4.44 -7.19 -13.07
N LYS A 57 -5.70 -6.74 -12.99
CA LYS A 57 -6.15 -5.83 -11.91
C LYS A 57 -5.93 -6.46 -10.53
N SER A 58 -6.24 -7.75 -10.41
CA SER A 58 -5.98 -8.53 -9.18
C SER A 58 -4.48 -8.65 -8.89
N GLU A 59 -3.65 -8.76 -9.92
CA GLU A 59 -2.18 -8.76 -9.79
C GLU A 59 -1.63 -7.41 -9.32
N ILE A 60 -2.25 -6.27 -9.66
CA ILE A 60 -1.83 -4.96 -9.15
C ILE A 60 -1.94 -4.94 -7.62
N ALA A 61 -3.09 -5.32 -7.06
CA ALA A 61 -3.29 -5.38 -5.62
C ALA A 61 -2.30 -6.34 -4.93
N ASN A 62 -2.16 -7.56 -5.47
CA ASN A 62 -1.24 -8.57 -4.93
C ASN A 62 0.22 -8.09 -4.93
N ASN A 63 0.66 -7.46 -6.01
CA ASN A 63 2.04 -6.96 -6.09
C ASN A 63 2.27 -5.72 -5.24
N ALA A 64 1.28 -4.82 -5.11
CA ALA A 64 1.37 -3.70 -4.18
C ALA A 64 1.63 -4.19 -2.75
N ILE A 65 0.88 -5.20 -2.28
CA ILE A 65 1.06 -5.82 -0.97
C ILE A 65 2.44 -6.48 -0.83
N LYS A 66 2.95 -7.14 -1.87
CA LYS A 66 4.28 -7.77 -1.86
C LYS A 66 5.40 -6.74 -1.79
N LEU A 67 5.26 -5.62 -2.49
CA LEU A 67 6.30 -4.60 -2.63
C LEU A 67 6.58 -3.85 -1.33
N ILE A 68 5.57 -3.67 -0.45
CA ILE A 68 5.73 -3.01 0.86
C ILE A 68 6.93 -3.53 1.67
N ASN A 69 7.16 -4.84 1.64
CA ASN A 69 8.28 -5.46 2.37
C ASN A 69 9.59 -5.41 1.59
N LYS A 70 9.53 -5.28 0.26
CA LYS A 70 10.70 -5.38 -0.63
C LYS A 70 11.31 -4.02 -0.94
N THR A 71 10.52 -2.96 -0.97
CA THR A 71 10.98 -1.63 -1.36
C THR A 71 11.24 -0.76 -0.15
N SER A 72 12.21 0.13 -0.26
CA SER A 72 12.46 1.19 0.72
C SER A 72 11.52 2.37 0.51
N ASP A 73 11.13 2.63 -0.73
CA ASP A 73 10.21 3.68 -1.14
C ASP A 73 8.79 3.13 -1.26
N LEU A 74 7.87 3.74 -0.52
CA LEU A 74 6.46 3.36 -0.43
C LEU A 74 5.54 4.34 -1.15
N GLN A 75 6.05 5.36 -1.85
CA GLN A 75 5.23 6.36 -2.56
C GLN A 75 4.21 5.75 -3.53
N PHE A 76 4.51 4.56 -4.09
CA PHE A 76 3.59 3.86 -4.99
C PHE A 76 2.23 3.56 -4.35
N ILE A 77 2.17 3.36 -3.03
CA ILE A 77 0.91 3.05 -2.33
C ILE A 77 0.02 4.29 -2.15
N GLU A 78 0.60 5.47 -2.27
CA GLU A 78 -0.12 6.75 -2.21
C GLU A 78 -0.78 7.11 -3.55
N ASN A 79 -0.46 6.38 -4.62
CA ASN A 79 -1.09 6.55 -5.91
C ASN A 79 -2.58 6.15 -5.83
N VAL A 80 -3.46 7.08 -6.20
CA VAL A 80 -4.92 6.89 -6.14
C VAL A 80 -5.40 5.75 -7.02
N ASN A 81 -4.80 5.56 -8.19
CA ASN A 81 -5.13 4.46 -9.10
C ASN A 81 -4.64 3.13 -8.54
N VAL A 82 -3.50 3.08 -7.85
CA VAL A 82 -3.09 1.87 -7.12
C VAL A 82 -4.10 1.54 -6.02
N GLN A 83 -4.55 2.56 -5.27
CA GLN A 83 -5.52 2.40 -4.20
C GLN A 83 -6.89 1.93 -4.68
N SER A 84 -7.33 2.30 -5.88
CA SER A 84 -8.61 1.86 -6.43
C SER A 84 -8.68 0.36 -6.71
N PHE A 85 -7.53 -0.33 -6.83
CA PHE A 85 -7.49 -1.78 -6.94
C PHE A 85 -7.50 -2.50 -5.59
N LEU A 86 -7.35 -1.79 -4.46
CA LEU A 86 -7.25 -2.41 -3.15
C LEU A 86 -8.63 -2.61 -2.55
N SER A 87 -8.96 -3.86 -2.26
CA SER A 87 -10.15 -4.17 -1.46
C SER A 87 -9.97 -3.73 -0.01
N LYS A 88 -11.07 -3.73 0.74
CA LYS A 88 -11.04 -3.49 2.20
C LYS A 88 -10.11 -4.48 2.92
N GLU A 89 -10.07 -5.74 2.49
CA GLU A 89 -9.20 -6.76 3.10
C GLU A 89 -7.72 -6.52 2.76
N ASP A 90 -7.43 -6.10 1.53
CA ASP A 90 -6.07 -5.72 1.13
C ASP A 90 -5.55 -4.55 1.97
N LYS A 91 -6.39 -3.53 2.19
CA LYS A 91 -6.07 -2.39 3.06
C LYS A 91 -5.77 -2.84 4.49
N LYS A 92 -6.53 -3.79 5.07
CA LYS A 92 -6.23 -4.35 6.41
C LYS A 92 -4.87 -5.07 6.44
N ASN A 93 -4.58 -5.86 5.41
CA ASN A 93 -3.30 -6.57 5.29
C ASN A 93 -2.12 -5.57 5.19
N ILE A 94 -2.27 -4.54 4.36
CA ILE A 94 -1.31 -3.42 4.26
C ILE A 94 -1.10 -2.77 5.62
N PHE A 95 -2.18 -2.49 6.37
CA PHE A 95 -2.10 -1.89 7.70
C PHE A 95 -1.29 -2.75 8.68
N ASP A 96 -1.49 -4.07 8.72
CA ASP A 96 -0.68 -4.97 9.57
C ASP A 96 0.79 -5.02 9.13
N LYS A 97 1.06 -5.05 7.82
CA LYS A 97 2.43 -4.99 7.27
C LYS A 97 3.15 -3.70 7.65
N PHE A 98 2.47 -2.57 7.52
CA PHE A 98 2.97 -1.27 7.95
C PHE A 98 3.25 -1.26 9.46
N LYS A 99 2.36 -1.80 10.29
CA LYS A 99 2.65 -1.96 11.72
C LYS A 99 3.93 -2.79 11.95
N ASN A 100 4.13 -3.87 11.19
CA ASN A 100 5.32 -4.72 11.33
C ASN A 100 6.59 -3.94 10.99
N ILE A 101 6.62 -3.22 9.86
CA ILE A 101 7.76 -2.35 9.49
C ILE A 101 8.02 -1.29 10.54
N PHE A 102 6.97 -0.60 11.01
CA PHE A 102 7.09 0.43 12.06
C PHE A 102 7.75 -0.09 13.33
N ALA A 103 7.40 -1.32 13.74
CA ALA A 103 7.90 -1.97 14.93
C ALA A 103 9.32 -2.57 14.77
N ASP A 104 9.73 -2.88 13.55
CA ASP A 104 10.96 -3.61 13.27
C ASP A 104 12.21 -2.75 13.50
N SER A 105 13.14 -3.23 14.33
CA SER A 105 14.42 -2.55 14.56
C SER A 105 15.43 -2.72 13.44
N ASP A 106 15.25 -3.75 12.60
CA ASP A 106 16.13 -4.05 11.48
C ASP A 106 15.79 -3.21 10.24
N GLU A 107 14.57 -2.64 10.21
CA GLU A 107 14.16 -1.68 9.19
C GLU A 107 14.77 -0.30 9.39
N SER A 108 15.04 0.38 8.27
CA SER A 108 15.67 1.71 8.32
C SER A 108 14.76 2.73 9.02
N LEU A 109 15.36 3.65 9.78
CA LEU A 109 14.61 4.68 10.50
C LEU A 109 13.71 5.50 9.57
N GLU A 110 14.18 5.86 8.38
CA GLU A 110 13.40 6.61 7.39
C GLU A 110 12.19 5.83 6.90
N LYS A 111 12.33 4.55 6.58
CA LYS A 111 11.20 3.70 6.17
C LYS A 111 10.18 3.56 7.29
N ARG A 112 10.64 3.40 8.54
CA ARG A 112 9.77 3.32 9.73
C ARG A 112 8.97 4.60 9.93
N LYS A 113 9.60 5.76 9.73
CA LYS A 113 8.92 7.08 9.80
C LYS A 113 7.90 7.25 8.68
N ASP A 114 8.26 6.86 7.46
CA ASP A 114 7.34 6.96 6.32
C ASP A 114 6.11 6.07 6.53
N VAL A 115 6.32 4.83 6.97
CA VAL A 115 5.23 3.94 7.36
C VAL A 115 4.40 4.50 8.51
N ALA A 116 5.02 5.14 9.51
CA ALA A 116 4.28 5.75 10.60
C ALA A 116 3.35 6.88 10.11
N ARG A 117 3.80 7.67 9.13
CA ARG A 117 2.97 8.67 8.45
C ARG A 117 1.85 8.01 7.66
N LEU A 118 2.12 6.92 6.95
CA LEU A 118 1.11 6.17 6.20
C LEU A 118 0.04 5.56 7.13
N LEU A 119 0.39 5.17 8.35
CA LEU A 119 -0.54 4.60 9.34
C LEU A 119 -1.54 5.61 9.93
N LEU A 120 -1.41 6.91 9.69
CA LEU A 120 -2.34 7.92 10.20
C LEU A 120 -3.70 7.82 9.50
N LYS A 121 -4.80 7.91 10.26
CA LYS A 121 -6.18 7.81 9.73
C LYS A 121 -6.50 8.79 8.60
N SER A 122 -5.84 9.96 8.58
CA SER A 122 -6.02 10.97 7.54
C SER A 122 -5.52 10.56 6.15
N ASN A 123 -4.78 9.45 6.06
CA ASN A 123 -4.31 8.94 4.78
C ASN A 123 -5.46 8.33 3.95
N ALA A 124 -5.53 8.70 2.67
CA ALA A 124 -6.60 8.30 1.76
C ALA A 124 -6.70 6.77 1.53
N ILE A 125 -5.60 6.03 1.71
CA ILE A 125 -5.59 4.55 1.61
C ILE A 125 -6.63 3.93 2.54
N TRP A 126 -6.89 4.57 3.68
CA TRP A 126 -7.79 4.07 4.73
C TRP A 126 -9.25 4.43 4.54
N ASN A 127 -9.61 5.05 3.43
CA ASN A 127 -11.01 5.17 3.07
C ASN A 127 -11.68 3.78 3.16
N GLU A 128 -12.86 3.72 3.79
CA GLU A 128 -13.65 2.50 4.05
C GLU A 128 -13.15 1.61 5.20
N ILE A 129 -12.01 1.95 5.82
CA ILE A 129 -11.50 1.27 7.03
C ILE A 129 -12.01 1.98 8.27
N GLU A 130 -12.65 1.21 9.14
CA GLU A 130 -13.08 1.67 10.45
C GLU A 130 -12.11 1.20 11.54
N VAL A 131 -12.14 1.86 12.69
CA VAL A 131 -11.28 1.49 13.84
C VAL A 131 -11.47 0.02 14.25
N ASN A 132 -12.69 -0.52 14.14
CA ASN A 132 -13.00 -1.90 14.47
C ASN A 132 -12.31 -2.90 13.53
N ASP A 133 -12.07 -2.52 12.27
CA ASP A 133 -11.42 -3.39 11.28
C ASP A 133 -9.94 -3.66 11.61
N ILE A 134 -9.30 -2.75 12.34
CA ILE A 134 -7.86 -2.75 12.63
C ILE A 134 -7.56 -2.67 14.14
N TYR A 135 -8.57 -2.81 15.00
CA TYR A 135 -8.45 -2.63 16.44
C TYR A 135 -7.34 -3.50 17.05
N ASP A 136 -7.26 -4.77 16.67
CA ASP A 136 -6.22 -5.68 17.14
C ASP A 136 -4.82 -5.27 16.65
N VAL A 137 -4.72 -4.64 15.49
CA VAL A 137 -3.46 -4.09 14.98
C VAL A 137 -3.05 -2.85 15.77
N LEU A 138 -4.00 -1.94 16.06
CA LEU A 138 -3.75 -0.76 16.92
C LEU A 138 -3.32 -1.15 18.34
N LYS A 139 -3.94 -2.18 18.91
CA LYS A 139 -3.53 -2.77 20.20
C LYS A 139 -2.09 -3.28 20.17
N LYS A 140 -1.65 -3.86 19.06
CA LYS A 140 -0.25 -4.25 18.86
C LYS A 140 0.64 -3.01 18.75
N ILE A 141 0.25 -1.98 18.00
CA ILE A 141 0.98 -0.70 17.90
C ILE A 141 1.20 -0.12 19.29
N LYS A 142 0.18 -0.02 20.14
CA LYS A 142 0.30 0.49 21.53
C LYS A 142 1.33 -0.24 22.37
N LYS A 143 1.52 -1.54 22.14
CA LYS A 143 2.46 -2.39 22.88
C LYS A 143 3.86 -2.43 22.28
N THR A 144 4.07 -1.86 21.09
CA THR A 144 5.35 -1.85 20.40
C THR A 144 6.41 -1.09 21.21
N LYS A 145 7.60 -1.69 21.35
CA LYS A 145 8.75 -1.07 22.02
C LYS A 145 9.67 -0.43 20.98
N LEU A 146 9.69 0.90 20.91
CA LEU A 146 10.45 1.67 19.91
C LEU A 146 11.85 2.12 20.39
N GLY A 147 12.35 1.52 21.48
CA GLY A 147 13.65 1.83 22.04
C GLY A 147 13.78 3.28 22.54
N LYS A 148 14.90 3.94 22.22
CA LYS A 148 15.21 5.32 22.62
C LYS A 148 14.87 6.37 21.55
N VAL A 149 14.26 5.98 20.43
CA VAL A 149 13.95 6.89 19.32
C VAL A 149 12.68 7.67 19.65
N GLN A 150 12.83 8.90 20.16
CA GLN A 150 11.70 9.71 20.62
C GLN A 150 10.69 9.99 19.51
N GLU A 151 11.17 10.32 18.32
CA GLU A 151 10.32 10.62 17.16
C GLU A 151 9.38 9.46 16.79
N LEU A 152 9.82 8.21 16.90
CA LEU A 152 8.96 7.05 16.65
C LEU A 152 7.90 6.90 17.76
N LYS A 153 8.22 7.23 19.01
CA LYS A 153 7.26 7.21 20.13
C LYS A 153 6.19 8.28 19.95
N ASP A 154 6.58 9.46 19.50
CA ASP A 154 5.63 10.53 19.21
C ASP A 154 4.69 10.10 18.08
N LYS A 155 5.23 9.48 17.02
CA LYS A 155 4.43 8.88 15.94
C LYS A 155 3.52 7.76 16.40
N GLN A 156 3.95 6.90 17.31
CA GLN A 156 3.11 5.85 17.90
C GLN A 156 1.85 6.45 18.53
N LYS A 157 2.02 7.54 19.29
CA LYS A 157 0.92 8.26 19.90
C LYS A 157 0.02 8.91 18.85
N GLU A 158 0.60 9.62 17.88
CA GLU A 158 -0.15 10.24 16.78
C GLU A 158 -1.03 9.23 16.02
N ILE A 159 -0.50 8.01 15.76
CA ILE A 159 -1.26 6.94 15.13
C ILE A 159 -2.48 6.58 16.00
N LEU A 160 -2.27 6.21 17.27
CA LEU A 160 -3.35 5.81 18.16
C LEU A 160 -4.42 6.90 18.33
N ASP A 161 -3.98 8.14 18.49
CA ASP A 161 -4.85 9.32 18.61
C ASP A 161 -5.67 9.53 17.32
N SER A 162 -5.04 9.44 16.15
CA SER A 162 -5.73 9.63 14.85
C SER A 162 -6.84 8.61 14.62
N TRP A 163 -6.71 7.41 15.19
CA TRP A 163 -7.70 6.34 15.11
C TRP A 163 -8.72 6.36 16.25
N GLY A 164 -8.56 7.23 17.25
CA GLY A 164 -9.43 7.29 18.43
C GLY A 164 -9.31 6.05 19.33
N TYR A 165 -8.16 5.36 19.31
CA TYR A 165 -7.99 4.09 20.02
C TYR A 165 -8.16 4.23 21.53
N ASP A 166 -7.54 5.24 22.15
CA ASP A 166 -7.58 5.41 23.61
C ASP A 166 -8.98 5.79 24.13
N GLN A 167 -9.79 6.49 23.32
CA GLN A 167 -11.18 6.83 23.64
C GLN A 167 -12.07 5.57 23.75
N LEU A 168 -11.77 4.54 22.96
CA LEU A 168 -12.47 3.26 23.01
C LEU A 168 -12.10 2.45 24.25
N GLU A 169 -10.83 2.48 24.66
CA GLU A 169 -10.40 1.81 25.90
C GLU A 169 -11.01 2.48 27.14
N GLU A 170 -11.00 3.82 27.22
CA GLU A 170 -11.61 4.55 28.35
C GLU A 170 -13.12 4.30 28.46
N GLY A 171 -13.82 4.17 27.33
CA GLY A 171 -15.25 3.85 27.29
C GLY A 171 -15.58 2.40 27.68
N ALA A 172 -14.63 1.48 27.52
CA ALA A 172 -14.78 0.09 27.96
C ALA A 172 -14.57 -0.04 29.49
N VAL A 173 -13.56 0.65 30.04
CA VAL A 173 -13.26 0.62 31.48
C VAL A 173 -14.39 1.23 32.32
N LYS A 174 -15.05 2.30 31.83
CA LYS A 174 -16.17 2.94 32.56
C LYS A 174 -17.48 2.14 32.58
N LYS A 175 -17.59 1.03 31.85
CA LYS A 175 -18.79 0.15 31.87
C LYS A 175 -18.67 -1.01 32.84
N GLU A 176 -17.51 -1.21 33.46
CA GLU A 176 -17.23 -2.30 34.40
C GLU A 176 -17.17 -1.84 35.87
N GLU A 177 -17.45 -0.56 36.14
CA GLU A 177 -17.67 0.02 37.49
C GLU A 177 -19.16 0.15 37.82
#